data_AF-A0A522DU34-F1
#
_entry.id   AF-A0A522DU34-F1
#
_cell.length_a   1.000
_cell.length_b   1.000
_cell.length_c   1.000
_cell.angle_alpha   90.00
_cell.angle_beta   90.00
_cell.angle_gamma   90.00
#
_symmetry.space_group_name_H-M   'P 1'
#
loop_
_entity.id
_entity.type
_entity.pdbx_description
1 polymer ?
#
loop_
_entity_poly.entity_id
_entity_poly.type
_entity_poly.pdbx_seq_one_letter_code
_entity_poly.pdbx_strand_id
1 'polypeptide(L)'
;MAEEPTQAAPAQPAAPASTTPPATPAAPPAQPDKGTEPDWKAEAEKAKADVEKWKSMSRKHEEQAKANAGTAAQAKTLEERLAELEKTNADAEARATRAEVASEKGLPAKLARFLQGTTREELEASADELLAELKPKAADTASKGKPKEALRPGAVPNAEATPNYDEIAARIAKAPAFGRR
;
A
#
# COMPACT_ATOMS: atom_id res chain seq x y z
N MET A 1 63.62 -28.02 19.14
CA MET A 1 64.01 -26.89 18.27
C MET A 1 63.43 -25.66 18.97
N ALA A 2 64.16 -24.94 19.83
CA ALA A 2 65.27 -24.02 19.49
C ALA A 2 64.76 -23.00 18.44
N GLU A 3 64.64 -21.69 18.65
CA GLU A 3 65.09 -20.74 19.68
C GLU A 3 64.14 -19.53 19.68
N GLU A 4 63.87 -18.95 20.86
CA GLU A 4 63.61 -17.50 21.00
C GLU A 4 64.93 -16.74 20.80
N PRO A 5 64.90 -15.51 20.26
CA PRO A 5 65.22 -14.39 21.15
C PRO A 5 64.28 -13.19 20.92
N THR A 6 63.70 -12.61 21.97
CA THR A 6 64.27 -11.56 22.85
C THR A 6 64.06 -10.13 22.33
N GLN A 7 63.22 -9.41 23.09
CA GLN A 7 63.29 -8.01 23.54
C GLN A 7 63.76 -6.91 22.58
N ALA A 8 62.98 -5.83 22.52
CA ALA A 8 63.26 -4.57 23.24
C ALA A 8 62.64 -3.36 22.53
N ALA A 9 61.69 -2.69 23.18
CA ALA A 9 61.68 -1.21 23.17
C ALA A 9 62.73 -0.75 24.21
N PRO A 10 63.35 0.45 24.14
CA PRO A 10 63.01 1.64 23.36
C PRO A 10 64.23 2.29 22.64
N ALA A 11 64.01 3.19 21.66
CA ALA A 11 65.01 4.23 21.33
C ALA A 11 64.40 5.32 20.44
N GLN A 12 64.18 6.47 21.08
CA GLN A 12 63.98 7.77 20.46
C GLN A 12 65.24 8.12 19.64
N PRO A 13 65.15 8.48 18.34
CA PRO A 13 66.28 9.05 17.65
C PRO A 13 66.52 10.49 18.14
N ALA A 14 67.76 10.71 18.54
CA ALA A 14 68.30 11.94 19.10
C ALA A 14 68.08 13.18 18.22
N ALA A 15 67.92 14.31 18.90
CA ALA A 15 68.00 15.65 18.33
C ALA A 15 69.35 15.87 17.63
N PRO A 16 69.38 16.42 16.40
CA PRO A 16 70.58 17.08 15.91
C PRO A 16 70.74 18.44 16.59
N ALA A 17 71.95 18.63 17.10
CA ALA A 17 72.43 19.79 17.80
C ALA A 17 72.27 21.10 17.03
N SER A 18 72.03 22.14 17.83
CA SER A 18 72.33 23.55 17.65
C SER A 18 73.24 23.92 16.46
N THR A 19 72.65 24.57 15.46
CA THR A 19 73.36 25.53 14.62
C THR A 19 72.74 26.91 14.87
N THR A 20 73.51 27.74 15.57
CA THR A 20 73.27 29.17 15.76
C THR A 20 73.28 29.86 14.38
N PRO A 21 72.21 30.54 13.95
CA PRO A 21 72.35 31.53 12.88
C PRO A 21 73.12 32.75 13.41
N PRO A 22 74.10 33.29 12.65
CA PRO A 22 74.87 34.45 13.08
C PRO A 22 73.96 35.67 13.23
N ALA A 23 74.27 36.48 14.24
CA ALA A 23 73.65 37.79 14.45
C ALA A 23 73.90 38.69 13.24
N THR A 24 72.86 38.94 12.46
CA THR A 24 72.83 39.99 11.45
C THR A 24 72.65 41.34 12.16
N PRO A 25 73.44 42.38 11.84
CA PRO A 25 73.33 43.69 12.47
C PRO A 25 71.96 44.32 12.24
N ALA A 26 71.41 44.94 13.28
CA ALA A 26 70.16 45.67 13.25
C ALA A 26 70.13 46.68 12.09
N ALA A 27 69.25 46.44 11.12
CA ALA A 27 68.88 47.41 10.11
C ALA A 27 68.11 48.57 10.78
N PRO A 28 68.33 49.83 10.36
CA PRO A 28 67.64 50.98 10.94
C PRO A 28 66.11 50.86 10.77
N PRO A 29 65.31 51.44 11.69
CA PRO A 29 63.86 51.29 11.67
C PRO A 29 63.30 51.71 10.31
N ALA A 30 62.56 50.80 9.69
CA ALA A 30 61.78 51.09 8.49
C ALA A 30 60.96 52.37 8.74
N GLN A 31 61.22 53.39 7.93
CA GLN A 31 60.37 54.57 7.89
C GLN A 31 58.93 54.10 7.61
N PRO A 32 57.91 54.75 8.20
CA PRO A 32 56.54 54.47 7.82
C PRO A 32 56.42 54.71 6.32
N ASP A 33 56.04 53.65 5.61
CA ASP A 33 55.67 53.69 4.20
C ASP A 33 54.65 54.83 4.08
N LYS A 34 55.08 55.94 3.46
CA LYS A 34 54.20 57.09 3.25
C LYS A 34 53.08 56.57 2.38
N GLY A 35 51.90 56.46 2.99
CA GLY A 35 50.71 55.87 2.40
C GLY A 35 50.57 56.25 0.95
N THR A 36 50.67 55.24 0.08
CA THR A 36 49.94 55.25 -1.17
C THR A 36 48.49 55.48 -0.78
N GLU A 37 47.99 56.70 -0.97
CA GLU A 37 46.60 57.03 -0.75
C GLU A 37 45.76 55.97 -1.47
N PRO A 38 44.78 55.33 -0.79
CA PRO A 38 43.90 54.37 -1.45
C PRO A 38 43.31 55.05 -2.68
N ASP A 39 43.50 54.44 -3.85
CA ASP A 39 42.79 54.85 -5.06
C ASP A 39 41.32 54.47 -4.90
N TRP A 40 40.62 55.30 -4.13
CA TRP A 40 39.21 55.15 -3.78
C TRP A 40 38.33 55.06 -5.02
N LYS A 41 38.80 55.58 -6.15
CA LYS A 41 38.10 55.54 -7.43
C LYS A 41 38.24 54.16 -8.05
N ALA A 42 39.45 53.59 -8.06
CA ALA A 42 39.66 52.19 -8.48
C ALA A 42 38.95 51.20 -7.55
N GLU A 43 38.93 51.44 -6.25
CA GLU A 43 38.26 50.58 -5.27
C GLU A 43 36.72 50.67 -5.39
N ALA A 44 36.17 51.85 -5.65
CA ALA A 44 34.75 52.02 -5.93
C ALA A 44 34.31 51.32 -7.22
N GLU A 45 35.14 51.33 -8.26
CA GLU A 45 34.85 50.59 -9.50
C GLU A 45 34.90 49.07 -9.29
N LYS A 46 35.86 48.55 -8.51
CA LYS A 46 35.88 47.14 -8.12
C LYS A 46 34.65 46.75 -7.30
N ALA A 47 34.29 47.56 -6.31
CA ALA A 47 33.11 47.32 -5.47
C ALA A 47 31.82 47.30 -6.31
N LYS A 48 31.69 48.18 -7.32
CA LYS A 48 30.57 48.14 -8.26
C LYS A 48 30.56 46.84 -9.09
N ALA A 49 31.71 46.44 -9.64
CA ALA A 49 31.84 45.21 -10.41
C ALA A 49 31.50 43.97 -9.56
N ASP A 50 31.94 43.95 -8.31
CA ASP A 50 31.61 42.88 -7.36
C ASP A 50 30.12 42.88 -7.03
N VAL A 51 29.50 44.03 -6.77
CA VAL A 51 28.05 44.13 -6.54
C VAL A 51 27.27 43.60 -7.75
N GLU A 52 27.66 43.96 -8.97
CA GLU A 52 27.02 43.44 -10.18
C GLU A 52 27.21 41.92 -10.33
N LYS A 53 28.42 41.42 -10.05
CA LYS A 53 28.73 39.99 -10.06
C LYS A 53 27.88 39.22 -9.03
N TRP A 54 27.82 39.68 -7.79
CA TRP A 54 27.03 39.07 -6.73
C TRP A 54 25.54 39.12 -7.04
N LYS A 55 25.05 40.24 -7.59
CA LYS A 55 23.65 40.37 -8.04
C LYS A 55 23.32 39.39 -9.16
N SER A 56 24.21 39.23 -10.14
CA SER A 56 24.05 38.25 -11.22
C SER A 56 24.05 36.82 -10.69
N MET A 57 24.99 36.48 -9.80
CA MET A 57 25.06 35.17 -9.15
C MET A 57 23.81 34.88 -8.31
N SER A 58 23.32 35.85 -7.55
CA SER A 58 22.10 35.70 -6.75
C SER A 58 20.90 35.39 -7.63
N ARG A 59 20.74 36.08 -8.77
CA ARG A 59 19.64 35.80 -9.72
C ARG A 59 19.75 34.39 -10.30
N LYS A 60 20.94 33.98 -10.72
CA LYS A 60 21.16 32.61 -11.25
C LYS A 60 20.84 31.55 -10.19
N HIS A 61 21.25 31.77 -8.94
CA HIS A 61 20.97 30.82 -7.86
C HIS A 61 19.48 30.77 -7.52
N GLU A 62 18.77 31.91 -7.56
CA GLU A 62 17.32 31.96 -7.38
C GLU A 62 16.59 31.21 -8.50
N GLU A 63 16.97 31.44 -9.76
CA GLU A 63 16.42 30.72 -10.92
C GLU A 63 16.67 29.21 -10.83
N GLN A 64 17.89 28.81 -10.47
CA GLN A 64 18.27 27.40 -10.27
C GLN A 64 17.50 26.77 -9.10
N ALA A 65 17.35 27.47 -7.98
CA ALA A 65 16.59 26.98 -6.84
C ALA A 65 15.11 26.78 -7.20
N LYS A 66 14.53 27.71 -7.97
CA LYS A 66 13.15 27.58 -8.45
C LYS A 66 12.97 26.42 -9.43
N ALA A 67 13.90 26.24 -10.36
CA ALA A 67 13.90 25.11 -11.29
C ALA A 67 14.02 23.78 -10.55
N ASN A 68 14.96 23.68 -9.60
CA ASN A 68 15.17 22.48 -8.78
C ASN A 68 13.98 22.18 -7.87
N ALA A 69 13.33 23.20 -7.30
CA ALA A 69 12.11 23.01 -6.53
C ALA A 69 10.97 22.47 -7.40
N GLY A 70 10.84 22.95 -8.64
CA GLY A 70 9.86 22.46 -9.61
C GLY A 70 10.10 21.00 -9.99
N THR A 71 11.34 20.63 -10.30
CA THR A 71 11.70 19.24 -10.66
C THR A 71 11.55 18.30 -9.47
N ALA A 72 11.93 18.71 -8.26
CA ALA A 72 11.74 17.91 -7.05
C ALA A 72 10.26 17.66 -6.73
N ALA A 73 9.40 18.66 -6.89
CA ALA A 73 7.96 18.50 -6.71
C ALA A 73 7.35 17.54 -7.73
N GLN A 74 7.79 17.62 -9.00
CA GLN A 74 7.38 16.68 -10.04
C GLN A 74 7.88 15.26 -9.77
N ALA A 75 9.15 15.11 -9.39
CA ALA A 75 9.74 13.81 -9.04
C ALA A 75 8.95 13.13 -7.92
N LYS A 76 8.66 13.86 -6.83
CA LYS A 76 7.85 13.34 -5.72
C LYS A 76 6.46 12.89 -6.18
N THR A 77 5.80 13.67 -7.03
CA THR A 77 4.48 13.33 -7.57
C THR A 77 4.54 12.07 -8.45
N LEU A 78 5.60 11.91 -9.24
CA LEU A 78 5.79 10.73 -10.08
C LEU A 78 6.10 9.49 -9.24
N GLU A 79 6.92 9.62 -8.19
CA GLU A 79 7.20 8.54 -7.24
C GLU A 79 5.94 8.07 -6.52
N GLU A 80 5.09 9.00 -6.06
CA GLU A 80 3.79 8.66 -5.44
C GLU A 80 2.88 7.91 -6.43
N ARG A 81 2.83 8.33 -7.69
CA ARG A 81 2.05 7.65 -8.73
C ARG A 81 2.62 6.28 -9.08
N LEU A 82 3.94 6.13 -9.14
CA LEU A 82 4.58 4.84 -9.38
C LEU A 82 4.27 3.86 -8.25
N ALA A 83 4.38 4.29 -7.00
CA ALA A 83 4.04 3.46 -5.85
C ALA A 83 2.56 3.04 -5.85
N GLU A 84 1.64 3.92 -6.24
CA GLU A 84 0.22 3.59 -6.39
C GLU A 84 -0.02 2.60 -7.53
N LEU A 85 0.64 2.81 -8.68
CA LEU A 85 0.57 1.90 -9.82
C LEU A 85 1.14 0.52 -9.51
N GLU A 86 2.27 0.44 -8.81
CA GLU A 86 2.87 -0.83 -8.36
C GLU A 86 1.94 -1.58 -7.42
N LYS A 87 1.34 -0.87 -6.45
CA LYS A 87 0.39 -1.47 -5.51
C LYS A 87 -0.86 -2.00 -6.23
N THR A 88 -1.40 -1.23 -7.17
CA THR A 88 -2.58 -1.65 -7.93
C THR A 88 -2.28 -2.80 -8.89
N ASN A 89 -1.09 -2.83 -9.51
CA ASN A 89 -0.66 -3.97 -10.32
C ASN A 89 -0.51 -5.22 -9.46
N ALA A 90 0.20 -5.14 -8.33
CA ALA A 90 0.38 -6.28 -7.44
C ALA A 90 -0.97 -6.85 -6.92
N ASP A 91 -1.92 -5.97 -6.58
CA ASP A 91 -3.27 -6.39 -6.18
C ASP A 91 -4.06 -7.00 -7.37
N ALA A 92 -3.93 -6.45 -8.58
CA ALA A 92 -4.56 -6.99 -9.78
C ALA A 92 -4.00 -8.37 -10.14
N GLU A 93 -2.68 -8.54 -10.11
CA GLU A 93 -1.99 -9.81 -10.33
C GLU A 93 -2.43 -10.86 -9.30
N ALA A 94 -2.41 -10.51 -8.01
CA ALA A 94 -2.85 -11.41 -6.95
C ALA A 94 -4.34 -11.80 -7.06
N ARG A 95 -5.19 -10.91 -7.58
CA ARG A 95 -6.60 -11.22 -7.87
C ARG A 95 -6.74 -12.12 -9.09
N ALA A 96 -5.96 -11.89 -10.13
CA ALA A 96 -5.94 -12.73 -11.33
C ALA A 96 -5.51 -14.16 -10.98
N THR A 97 -4.40 -14.33 -10.25
CA THR A 97 -3.94 -15.66 -9.81
C THR A 97 -4.98 -16.38 -8.97
N ARG A 98 -5.65 -15.68 -8.04
CA ARG A 98 -6.77 -16.25 -7.26
C ARG A 98 -7.95 -16.67 -8.14
N ALA A 99 -8.30 -15.86 -9.14
CA ALA A 99 -9.39 -16.18 -10.05
C ALA A 99 -9.05 -17.37 -10.96
N GLU A 100 -7.81 -17.47 -11.42
CA GLU A 100 -7.30 -18.61 -12.19
C GLU A 100 -7.37 -19.90 -11.37
N VAL A 101 -6.79 -19.91 -10.16
CA VAL A 101 -6.83 -21.07 -9.26
C VAL A 101 -8.27 -21.46 -8.90
N ALA A 102 -9.12 -20.49 -8.59
CA ALA A 102 -10.53 -20.76 -8.31
C ALA A 102 -11.24 -21.39 -9.52
N SER A 103 -10.97 -20.90 -10.73
CA SER A 103 -11.58 -21.43 -11.96
C SER A 103 -11.10 -22.85 -12.26
N GLU A 104 -9.81 -23.14 -12.08
CA GLU A 104 -9.21 -24.46 -12.27
C GLU A 104 -9.75 -25.49 -11.27
N LYS A 105 -9.92 -25.10 -10.00
CA LYS A 105 -10.47 -25.98 -8.94
C LYS A 105 -12.00 -26.08 -8.97
N GLY A 106 -12.67 -25.25 -9.76
CA GLY A 106 -14.13 -25.22 -9.86
C GLY A 106 -14.82 -24.51 -8.69
N LEU A 107 -14.13 -23.61 -7.99
CA LEU A 107 -14.79 -22.71 -7.02
C LEU A 107 -15.63 -21.64 -7.73
N PRO A 108 -16.79 -21.27 -7.17
CA PRO A 108 -17.52 -20.09 -7.59
C PRO A 108 -16.63 -18.83 -7.54
N ALA A 109 -16.65 -18.01 -8.59
CA ALA A 109 -15.85 -16.78 -8.68
C ALA A 109 -16.04 -15.82 -7.49
N LYS A 110 -17.23 -15.83 -6.86
CA LYS A 110 -17.53 -15.04 -5.65
C LYS A 110 -16.71 -15.47 -4.42
N LEU A 111 -16.20 -16.70 -4.41
CA LEU A 111 -15.40 -17.27 -3.33
C LEU A 111 -13.89 -17.14 -3.55
N ALA A 112 -13.43 -16.85 -4.78
CA ALA A 112 -12.01 -16.66 -5.10
C ALA A 112 -11.32 -15.60 -4.22
N ARG A 113 -12.06 -14.56 -3.80
CA ARG A 113 -11.59 -13.51 -2.88
C ARG A 113 -11.24 -14.01 -1.47
N PHE A 114 -11.72 -15.18 -1.07
CA PHE A 114 -11.44 -15.77 0.24
C PHE A 114 -10.28 -16.76 0.23
N LEU A 115 -9.68 -17.02 -0.95
CA LEU A 115 -8.48 -17.83 -1.05
C LEU A 115 -7.31 -17.11 -0.36
N GLN A 116 -6.64 -17.85 0.53
CA GLN A 116 -5.52 -17.38 1.32
C GLN A 116 -4.23 -17.97 0.76
N GLY A 117 -3.18 -17.17 0.71
CA GLY A 117 -1.90 -17.57 0.15
C GLY A 117 -1.31 -16.51 -0.78
N THR A 118 -0.01 -16.64 -0.99
CA THR A 118 0.77 -15.80 -1.92
C THR A 118 1.32 -16.62 -3.08
N THR A 119 1.48 -17.93 -2.88
CA THR A 119 1.90 -18.86 -3.93
C THR A 119 0.72 -19.62 -4.50
N ARG A 120 0.91 -20.18 -5.69
CA ARG A 120 -0.13 -20.96 -6.36
C ARG A 120 -0.53 -22.18 -5.52
N GLU A 121 0.45 -22.86 -4.94
CA GLU A 121 0.25 -24.06 -4.12
C GLU A 121 -0.58 -23.76 -2.86
N GLU A 122 -0.31 -22.64 -2.19
CA GLU A 122 -1.10 -22.19 -1.03
C GLU A 122 -2.55 -21.87 -1.43
N LEU A 123 -2.74 -21.17 -2.54
CA LEU A 123 -4.07 -20.85 -3.06
C LEU A 123 -4.86 -22.10 -3.45
N GLU A 124 -4.18 -23.09 -4.03
CA GLU A 124 -4.77 -24.38 -4.38
C GLU A 124 -5.19 -25.18 -3.14
N ALA A 125 -4.33 -25.24 -2.11
CA ALA A 125 -4.67 -25.89 -0.85
C ALA A 125 -5.87 -25.20 -0.16
N SER A 126 -5.85 -23.86 -0.10
CA SER A 126 -6.96 -23.07 0.44
C SER A 126 -8.27 -23.29 -0.35
N ALA A 127 -8.18 -23.43 -1.67
CA ALA A 127 -9.31 -23.78 -2.53
C ALA A 127 -9.89 -25.16 -2.20
N ASP A 128 -9.01 -26.16 -2.05
CA ASP A 128 -9.40 -27.53 -1.73
C ASP A 128 -10.04 -27.62 -0.33
N GLU A 129 -9.52 -26.89 0.66
CA GLU A 129 -10.10 -26.75 2.00
C GLU A 129 -11.51 -26.11 1.95
N LEU A 130 -11.66 -24.99 1.24
CA LEU A 130 -12.95 -24.32 1.09
C LEU A 130 -13.98 -25.21 0.40
N LEU A 131 -13.58 -25.98 -0.61
CA LEU A 131 -14.46 -26.94 -1.26
C LEU A 131 -14.83 -28.12 -0.34
N ALA A 132 -13.91 -28.57 0.51
CA ALA A 132 -14.20 -29.62 1.49
C ALA A 132 -15.27 -29.18 2.50
N GLU A 133 -15.22 -27.93 2.96
CA GLU A 133 -16.20 -27.35 3.88
C GLU A 133 -17.55 -27.06 3.19
N LEU A 134 -17.53 -26.70 1.90
CA LEU A 134 -18.74 -26.40 1.12
C LEU A 134 -19.51 -27.67 0.71
N LYS A 135 -18.82 -28.81 0.59
CA LYS A 135 -19.50 -30.09 0.40
C LYS A 135 -20.44 -30.26 1.59
N PRO A 136 -21.75 -30.46 1.37
CA PRO A 136 -22.65 -30.70 2.47
C PRO A 136 -22.09 -31.89 3.23
N LYS A 137 -21.67 -31.67 4.47
CA LYS A 137 -21.41 -32.75 5.42
C LYS A 137 -22.64 -33.63 5.30
N ALA A 138 -22.44 -34.88 4.89
CA ALA A 138 -23.50 -35.86 4.76
C ALA A 138 -24.06 -36.11 6.17
N ALA A 139 -24.81 -35.15 6.67
CA ALA A 139 -25.71 -35.29 7.77
C ALA A 139 -26.90 -36.02 7.15
N ASP A 140 -27.00 -37.28 7.53
CA ASP A 140 -28.24 -38.03 7.73
C ASP A 140 -29.49 -37.18 7.51
N THR A 141 -29.91 -37.04 6.26
CA THR A 141 -31.21 -36.49 5.88
C THR A 141 -31.97 -37.54 5.09
N ALA A 142 -32.11 -38.72 5.72
CA ALA A 142 -33.42 -39.32 5.73
C ALA A 142 -34.38 -38.27 6.32
N SER A 143 -35.31 -37.74 5.52
CA SER A 143 -36.24 -36.61 5.80
C SER A 143 -35.63 -35.24 5.46
N LYS A 144 -36.15 -34.44 4.53
CA LYS A 144 -37.54 -34.15 4.16
C LYS A 144 -37.71 -34.09 2.64
N GLY A 145 -38.39 -35.08 2.08
CA GLY A 145 -39.20 -34.81 0.89
C GLY A 145 -40.20 -33.71 1.24
N LYS A 146 -40.41 -32.75 0.32
CA LYS A 146 -41.52 -31.79 0.42
C LYS A 146 -42.78 -32.58 0.77
N PRO A 147 -43.60 -32.18 1.76
CA PRO A 147 -44.86 -32.86 2.00
C PRO A 147 -45.63 -32.88 0.68
N LYS A 148 -45.78 -34.07 0.10
CA LYS A 148 -46.64 -34.27 -1.07
C LYS A 148 -48.05 -34.15 -0.53
N GLU A 149 -48.61 -32.96 -0.67
CA GLU A 149 -50.01 -32.72 -0.41
C GLU A 149 -50.79 -33.70 -1.31
N ALA A 150 -51.47 -34.67 -0.68
CA ALA A 150 -52.34 -35.59 -1.39
C ALA A 150 -53.60 -34.81 -1.78
N LEU A 151 -53.48 -33.97 -2.81
CA LEU A 151 -54.65 -33.33 -3.41
C LEU A 151 -55.60 -34.44 -3.85
N ARG A 152 -56.76 -34.52 -3.19
CA ARG A 152 -57.89 -35.30 -3.68
C ARG A 152 -58.19 -34.82 -5.11
N PRO A 153 -58.23 -35.71 -6.11
CA PRO A 153 -58.58 -35.33 -7.47
C PRO A 153 -60.03 -34.85 -7.46
N GLY A 154 -60.27 -33.54 -7.54
CA GLY A 154 -61.63 -32.99 -7.61
C GLY A 154 -61.81 -31.55 -7.16
N ALA A 155 -60.84 -30.91 -6.49
CA ALA A 155 -60.98 -29.51 -6.08
C ALA A 155 -60.57 -28.57 -7.23
N VAL A 156 -61.51 -28.27 -8.13
CA VAL A 156 -61.41 -27.13 -9.05
C VAL A 156 -61.64 -25.82 -8.28
N PRO A 157 -60.85 -24.76 -8.52
CA PRO A 157 -60.97 -23.50 -7.79
C PRO A 157 -62.04 -22.62 -8.46
N ASN A 158 -63.30 -23.05 -8.40
CA ASN A 158 -64.53 -22.24 -8.48
C ASN A 158 -65.72 -23.19 -8.66
N ALA A 159 -66.11 -23.89 -7.60
CA ALA A 159 -67.38 -24.61 -7.56
C ALA A 159 -68.08 -24.20 -6.27
N GLU A 160 -68.78 -23.06 -6.31
CA GLU A 160 -69.91 -22.88 -5.41
C GLU A 160 -70.87 -24.03 -5.70
N ALA A 161 -70.93 -25.01 -4.80
CA ALA A 161 -71.92 -26.05 -4.86
C ALA A 161 -73.28 -25.37 -4.72
N THR A 162 -74.03 -25.25 -5.82
CA THR A 162 -75.44 -24.85 -5.76
C THR A 162 -76.13 -25.84 -4.83
N PRO A 163 -76.67 -25.39 -3.68
CA PRO A 163 -77.33 -26.30 -2.74
C PRO A 163 -78.50 -26.96 -3.47
N ASN A 164 -78.63 -28.28 -3.35
CA ASN A 164 -79.76 -28.98 -3.92
C ASN A 164 -81.02 -28.63 -3.12
N TYR A 165 -81.76 -27.63 -3.60
CA TYR A 165 -82.90 -27.05 -2.92
C TYR A 165 -84.04 -28.05 -2.70
N ASP A 166 -84.15 -29.09 -3.54
CA ASP A 166 -85.16 -30.14 -3.40
C ASP A 166 -84.89 -31.03 -2.18
N GLU A 167 -83.63 -31.33 -1.87
CA GLU A 167 -83.28 -32.09 -0.66
C GLU A 167 -83.50 -31.28 0.61
N ILE A 168 -83.27 -29.98 0.55
CA ILE A 168 -83.51 -29.05 1.66
C ILE A 168 -85.01 -28.91 1.91
N ALA A 169 -85.81 -28.79 0.84
CA ALA A 169 -87.28 -28.76 0.92
C ALA A 169 -87.85 -30.08 1.46
N ALA A 170 -87.33 -31.22 1.02
CA ALA A 170 -87.74 -32.53 1.52
C ALA A 170 -87.39 -32.71 3.01
N ARG A 171 -86.26 -32.17 3.46
CA ARG A 171 -85.84 -32.23 4.87
C ARG A 171 -86.69 -31.34 5.77
N ILE A 172 -87.16 -30.20 5.28
CA ILE A 172 -88.12 -29.33 5.98
C ILE A 172 -89.49 -29.99 6.04
N ALA A 173 -89.95 -30.61 4.95
CA ALA A 173 -91.23 -31.31 4.88
C ALA A 173 -91.29 -32.58 5.77
N LYS A 174 -90.14 -33.22 6.01
CA LYS A 174 -90.04 -34.45 6.83
C LYS A 174 -89.68 -34.18 8.29
N ALA A 175 -89.42 -32.93 8.67
CA ALA A 175 -89.22 -32.56 10.06
C ALA A 175 -90.57 -32.54 10.81
N PRO A 176 -90.71 -33.22 11.95
CA PRO A 176 -91.93 -33.12 12.76
C PRO A 176 -92.08 -31.69 13.26
N ALA A 177 -93.27 -31.11 13.10
CA ALA A 177 -93.59 -29.78 13.60
C ALA A 177 -93.34 -29.74 15.12
N PHE A 178 -92.23 -29.11 15.53
CA PHE A 178 -92.00 -28.79 16.93
C PHE A 178 -93.11 -27.82 17.36
N GLY A 179 -93.95 -28.30 18.28
CA GLY A 179 -95.24 -27.72 18.62
C GLY A 179 -95.20 -26.23 18.97
N ARG A 180 -96.09 -25.47 18.34
CA ARG A 180 -96.60 -24.22 18.93
C ARG A 180 -97.76 -24.59 19.84
N ARG A 181 -97.50 -24.46 21.15
CA ARG A 181 -98.40 -24.33 22.32
C ARG A 181 -99.58 -25.30 22.43
#